data_AF-A0A9Q8QNT4-F1
#
_entry.id   AF-A0A9Q8QNT4-F1
#
_cell.length_a   1.000
_cell.length_b   1.000
_cell.length_c   1.000
_cell.angle_alpha   90.00
_cell.angle_beta   90.00
_cell.angle_gamma   90.00
#
_symmetry.space_group_name_H-M   'P 1'
#
loop_
_entity.id
_entity.type
_entity.pdbx_description
1 polymer ?
#
loop_
_entity_poly.entity_id
_entity_poly.type
_entity_poly.pdbx_seq_one_letter_code
_entity_poly.pdbx_strand_id
1 'polypeptide(L)'
;MFAVTSSYQNETYDYPPNIKETFQDLGRTVSEKVHLLSSATSTSEAQAALVAPPSAKPQPKTFSHAIARASLSSSQLLHQSHTGAGEDPLATALEKYALTMERVGEARLAQDSQIQSRFLAGWSTTLNTNLNFATRARKNVEKSRLSLDAVKAHAKGTTFKLGGHGAQAEGHEEQELSPEAQEEIEKAEDEFVTQTEEAVGVMKNVLDSPEPLRNLRELLAAQIEYHKKAYEVLSELAPVVDGLQSEQEASYRKSREEAS
;
A
#
# COMPACT_ATOMS: atom_id res chain seq x y z
N MET A 1 6.48 -6.37 -6.27
CA MET A 1 5.10 -6.54 -5.75
C MET A 1 4.86 -5.64 -4.54
N PHE A 2 5.53 -5.88 -3.39
CA PHE A 2 5.40 -5.03 -2.19
C PHE A 2 5.53 -3.52 -2.46
N ALA A 3 6.55 -3.10 -3.23
CA ALA A 3 6.78 -1.69 -3.60
C ALA A 3 5.66 -1.04 -4.42
N VAL A 4 4.87 -1.83 -5.15
CA VAL A 4 3.72 -1.32 -5.92
C VAL A 4 2.48 -1.32 -5.04
N THR A 5 2.27 -2.39 -4.27
CA THR A 5 1.14 -2.51 -3.35
C THR A 5 1.23 -1.57 -2.16
N SER A 6 2.41 -1.05 -1.80
CA SER A 6 2.51 0.02 -0.79
C SER A 6 1.79 1.30 -1.21
N SER A 7 1.51 1.51 -2.50
CA SER A 7 0.69 2.64 -2.94
C SER A 7 -0.72 2.63 -2.33
N TYR A 8 -1.27 1.47 -1.96
CA TYR A 8 -2.55 1.37 -1.25
C TYR A 8 -2.54 2.06 0.12
N GLN A 9 -1.36 2.42 0.67
CA GLN A 9 -1.24 3.21 1.90
C GLN A 9 -1.55 4.70 1.70
N ASN A 10 -1.47 5.17 0.46
CA ASN A 10 -1.68 6.58 0.11
C ASN A 10 -3.00 6.72 -0.62
N GLU A 11 -4.06 7.19 0.03
CA GLU A 11 -5.41 7.31 -0.55
C GLU A 11 -5.46 8.01 -1.94
N THR A 12 -4.57 8.96 -2.19
CA THR A 12 -4.51 9.73 -3.45
C THR A 12 -3.77 9.01 -4.58
N TYR A 13 -3.44 7.72 -4.46
CA TYR A 13 -2.62 7.02 -5.46
C TYR A 13 -3.30 6.87 -6.82
N ASP A 14 -4.63 6.75 -6.84
CA ASP A 14 -5.44 6.60 -8.05
C ASP A 14 -5.86 7.96 -8.64
N TYR A 15 -5.74 9.02 -7.85
CA TYR A 15 -5.98 10.39 -8.25
C TYR A 15 -4.97 11.34 -7.59
N PRO A 16 -3.73 11.35 -8.10
CA PRO A 16 -2.69 12.20 -7.54
C PRO A 16 -3.11 13.67 -7.65
N PRO A 17 -2.84 14.49 -6.61
CA PRO A 17 -3.31 15.86 -6.57
C PRO A 17 -2.81 16.65 -7.77
N ASN A 18 -3.75 17.00 -8.66
CA ASN A 18 -3.51 18.03 -9.66
C ASN A 18 -3.48 19.37 -8.91
N ILE A 19 -2.42 20.17 -9.11
CA ILE A 19 -2.21 21.47 -8.44
C ILE A 19 -3.47 22.37 -8.50
N LYS A 20 -4.33 22.20 -9.52
CA LYS A 20 -5.56 22.97 -9.73
C LYS A 20 -6.69 22.67 -8.74
N GLU A 21 -6.84 21.43 -8.26
CA GLU A 21 -7.94 21.08 -7.34
C GLU A 21 -7.72 21.61 -5.92
N THR A 22 -6.48 21.62 -5.45
CA THR A 22 -6.12 22.17 -4.13
C THR A 22 -6.62 23.61 -3.97
N PHE A 23 -6.64 24.42 -5.05
CA PHE A 23 -7.13 25.80 -5.02
C PHE A 23 -8.66 25.90 -5.00
N GLN A 24 -9.38 24.97 -5.64
CA GLN A 24 -10.84 24.95 -5.63
C GLN A 24 -11.39 24.48 -4.27
N ASP A 25 -10.75 23.49 -3.64
CA ASP A 25 -11.10 23.04 -2.28
C ASP A 25 -10.79 24.12 -1.22
N LEU A 26 -9.66 24.83 -1.37
CA LEU A 26 -9.36 26.02 -0.56
C LEU A 26 -10.41 27.12 -0.80
N GLY A 27 -10.86 27.33 -2.03
CA GLY A 27 -11.90 28.31 -2.38
C GLY A 27 -13.26 28.00 -1.75
N ARG A 28 -13.67 26.72 -1.74
CA ARG A 28 -14.93 26.28 -1.10
C ARG A 28 -14.88 26.41 0.41
N THR A 29 -13.76 26.02 1.03
CA THR A 29 -13.52 26.19 2.48
C THR A 29 -13.53 27.67 2.90
N VAL A 30 -12.97 28.56 2.08
CA VAL A 30 -12.99 30.01 2.34
C VAL A 30 -14.39 30.58 2.17
N SER A 31 -15.16 30.14 1.16
CA SER A 31 -16.55 30.57 0.97
C SER A 31 -17.47 30.14 2.12
N GLU A 32 -17.31 28.91 2.61
CA GLU A 32 -18.04 28.41 3.79
C GLU A 32 -17.66 29.18 5.06
N LYS A 33 -16.37 29.49 5.27
CA LYS A 33 -15.92 30.33 6.38
C LYS A 33 -16.46 31.76 6.29
N VAL A 34 -16.46 32.36 5.09
CA VAL A 34 -17.02 33.72 4.86
C VAL A 34 -18.53 33.74 5.10
N HIS A 35 -19.25 32.69 4.73
CA HIS A 35 -20.67 32.56 5.04
C HIS A 35 -20.93 32.37 6.55
N LEU A 36 -20.09 31.60 7.25
CA LEU A 36 -20.17 31.46 8.71
C LEU A 36 -19.86 32.78 9.44
N LEU A 37 -18.91 33.56 8.91
CA LEU A 37 -18.57 34.90 9.38
C LEU A 37 -19.68 35.93 9.12
N SER A 38 -20.40 35.84 8.00
CA SER A 38 -21.51 36.75 7.69
C SER A 38 -22.78 36.46 8.50
N SER A 39 -22.91 35.24 9.02
CA SER A 39 -23.97 34.85 9.96
C SER A 39 -23.63 35.05 11.44
N ALA A 40 -22.38 35.40 11.78
CA ALA A 40 -21.95 35.57 13.17
C ALA A 40 -22.40 36.94 13.71
N THR A 41 -23.21 36.93 14.77
CA THR A 41 -23.74 38.15 15.40
C THR A 41 -22.83 38.72 16.49
N SER A 42 -21.73 38.03 16.83
CA SER A 42 -20.77 38.46 17.85
C SER A 42 -19.32 38.16 17.48
N THR A 43 -18.37 38.93 18.02
CA THR A 43 -16.92 38.75 17.82
C THR A 43 -16.39 37.41 18.35
N SER A 44 -17.04 36.87 19.38
CA SER A 44 -16.72 35.54 19.93
C SER A 44 -17.16 34.41 18.99
N GLU A 45 -18.32 34.54 18.34
CA GLU A 45 -18.79 33.57 17.33
C GLU A 45 -17.93 33.62 16.06
N ALA A 46 -17.49 34.81 15.64
CA ALA A 46 -16.61 34.98 14.49
C ALA A 46 -15.23 34.32 14.71
N GLN A 47 -14.66 34.41 15.93
CA GLN A 47 -13.44 33.70 16.28
C GLN A 47 -13.64 32.18 16.36
N ALA A 48 -14.77 31.72 16.90
CA ALA A 48 -15.11 30.30 16.93
C ALA A 48 -15.28 29.71 15.52
N ALA A 49 -15.90 30.44 14.59
CA ALA A 49 -16.06 30.03 13.19
C ALA A 49 -14.73 29.93 12.41
N LEU A 50 -13.75 30.77 12.75
CA LEU A 50 -12.42 30.75 12.12
C LEU A 50 -11.55 29.57 12.58
N VAL A 51 -11.71 29.17 13.84
CA VAL A 51 -10.90 28.15 14.53
C VAL A 51 -11.60 26.77 14.57
N ALA A 52 -12.90 26.71 14.27
CA ALA A 52 -13.62 25.45 14.14
C ALA A 52 -12.93 24.55 13.10
N PRO A 53 -12.61 23.29 13.45
CA PRO A 53 -12.21 22.29 12.46
C PRO A 53 -13.31 22.21 11.40
N PRO A 54 -12.98 22.01 10.10
CA PRO A 54 -14.00 21.79 9.08
C PRO A 54 -14.96 20.69 9.57
N SER A 55 -16.24 21.03 9.72
CA SER A 55 -17.25 20.13 10.28
C SER A 55 -17.57 18.98 9.34
N ALA A 56 -17.28 19.15 8.05
CA ALA A 56 -17.27 18.08 7.07
C ALA A 56 -15.97 17.27 7.21
N LYS A 57 -16.10 15.95 7.37
CA LYS A 57 -14.95 15.03 7.21
C LYS A 57 -14.24 15.38 5.89
N PRO A 58 -12.90 15.44 5.86
CA PRO A 58 -12.15 15.65 4.62
C PRO A 58 -12.68 14.66 3.58
N GLN A 59 -13.20 15.17 2.47
CA GLN A 59 -13.82 14.30 1.49
C GLN A 59 -12.74 13.40 0.89
N PRO A 60 -13.02 12.11 0.69
CA PRO A 60 -12.01 11.22 0.18
C PRO A 60 -11.51 11.67 -1.20
N LYS A 61 -10.21 11.48 -1.40
CA LYS A 61 -9.47 11.98 -2.56
C LYS A 61 -9.24 10.92 -3.63
N THR A 62 -9.91 9.78 -3.52
CA THR A 62 -9.84 8.76 -4.59
C THR A 62 -10.41 9.32 -5.89
N PHE A 63 -10.05 8.71 -7.02
CA PHE A 63 -10.58 9.12 -8.33
C PHE A 63 -12.11 9.03 -8.43
N SER A 64 -12.71 8.01 -7.82
CA SER A 64 -14.17 7.78 -7.88
C SER A 64 -14.95 8.92 -7.20
N HIS A 65 -14.48 9.36 -6.03
CA HIS A 65 -15.03 10.52 -5.34
C HIS A 65 -14.82 11.83 -6.12
N ALA A 66 -13.71 11.98 -6.86
CA ALA A 66 -13.50 13.14 -7.72
C ALA A 66 -14.49 13.18 -8.89
N ILE A 67 -14.74 12.05 -9.54
CA ILE A 67 -15.79 11.92 -10.56
C ILE A 67 -17.14 12.28 -9.97
N ALA A 68 -17.48 11.75 -8.78
CA ALA A 68 -18.76 12.04 -8.14
C ALA A 68 -18.98 13.54 -7.91
N ARG A 69 -17.98 14.25 -7.38
CA ARG A 69 -18.03 15.71 -7.19
C ARG A 69 -18.21 16.45 -8.51
N ALA A 70 -17.45 16.07 -9.55
CA ALA A 70 -17.54 16.69 -10.87
C ALA A 70 -18.92 16.50 -11.49
N SER A 71 -19.45 15.27 -11.48
CA SER A 71 -20.77 14.94 -12.01
C SER A 71 -21.90 15.65 -11.26
N LEU A 72 -21.84 15.74 -9.93
CA LEU A 72 -22.82 16.47 -9.14
C LEU A 72 -22.80 17.98 -9.44
N SER A 73 -21.61 18.57 -9.55
CA SER A 73 -21.43 19.98 -9.94
C SER A 73 -22.02 20.25 -11.33
N SER A 74 -21.74 19.39 -12.30
CA SER A 74 -22.31 19.50 -13.66
C SER A 74 -23.83 19.36 -13.66
N SER A 75 -24.39 18.43 -12.89
CA SER A 75 -25.84 18.28 -12.72
C SER A 75 -26.49 19.56 -12.18
N GLN A 76 -25.92 20.14 -11.12
CA GLN A 76 -26.41 21.39 -10.52
C GLN A 76 -26.37 22.56 -11.51
N LEU A 77 -25.28 22.69 -12.28
CA LEU A 77 -25.17 23.72 -13.32
C LEU A 77 -26.22 23.54 -14.41
N LEU A 78 -26.46 22.30 -14.86
CA LEU A 78 -27.49 22.01 -15.85
C LEU A 78 -28.88 22.37 -15.34
N HIS A 79 -29.22 21.97 -14.11
CA HIS A 79 -30.50 22.35 -13.48
C HIS A 79 -30.68 23.87 -13.38
N GLN A 80 -29.63 24.63 -13.07
CA GLN A 80 -29.69 26.09 -13.02
C GLN A 80 -29.84 26.73 -14.40
N SER A 81 -29.23 26.13 -15.42
CA SER A 81 -29.27 26.62 -16.80
C SER A 81 -30.51 26.18 -17.58
N HIS A 82 -31.25 25.19 -17.07
CA HIS A 82 -32.43 24.65 -17.73
C HIS A 82 -33.60 25.64 -17.65
N THR A 83 -34.00 26.17 -18.80
CA THR A 83 -35.11 27.14 -18.94
C THR A 83 -36.41 26.51 -19.45
N GLY A 84 -36.40 25.19 -19.69
CA GLY A 84 -37.56 24.40 -20.15
C GLY A 84 -38.50 23.98 -19.03
N ALA A 85 -39.67 23.46 -19.41
CA ALA A 85 -40.60 22.82 -18.48
C ALA A 85 -40.24 21.32 -18.35
N GLY A 86 -39.71 20.91 -17.20
CA GLY A 86 -39.34 19.52 -16.90
C GLY A 86 -37.98 19.39 -16.23
N GLU A 87 -37.61 18.16 -15.87
CA GLU A 87 -36.23 17.84 -15.44
C GLU A 87 -35.35 17.59 -16.67
N ASP A 88 -34.10 18.06 -16.63
CA ASP A 88 -33.11 17.79 -17.66
C ASP A 88 -32.61 16.32 -17.53
N PRO A 89 -32.82 15.45 -18.53
CA PRO A 89 -32.45 14.04 -18.44
C PRO A 89 -30.95 13.82 -18.19
N LEU A 90 -30.09 14.70 -18.72
CA LEU A 90 -28.64 14.64 -18.51
C LEU A 90 -28.29 15.06 -17.08
N ALA A 91 -28.93 16.09 -16.55
CA ALA A 91 -28.73 16.50 -15.15
C ALA A 91 -29.12 15.38 -14.18
N THR A 92 -30.26 14.71 -14.41
CA THR A 92 -30.73 13.56 -13.63
C THR A 92 -29.79 12.36 -13.77
N ALA A 93 -29.28 12.07 -14.97
CA ALA A 93 -28.30 10.99 -15.18
C ALA A 93 -26.98 11.26 -14.43
N LEU A 94 -26.48 12.50 -14.48
CA LEU A 94 -25.25 12.91 -13.81
C LEU A 94 -25.36 12.86 -12.29
N GLU A 95 -26.52 13.21 -11.72
CA GLU A 95 -26.79 13.09 -10.29
C GLU A 95 -26.74 11.61 -9.84
N LYS A 96 -27.43 10.72 -10.56
CA LYS A 96 -27.42 9.27 -10.26
C LYS A 96 -26.03 8.64 -10.45
N TYR A 97 -25.28 9.10 -11.46
CA TYR A 97 -23.90 8.69 -11.67
C TYR A 97 -23.00 9.15 -10.53
N ALA A 98 -23.16 10.38 -10.04
CA ALA A 98 -22.41 10.88 -8.89
C ALA A 98 -22.61 10.00 -7.65
N LEU A 99 -23.86 9.69 -7.30
CA LEU A 99 -24.18 8.81 -6.17
C LEU A 99 -23.61 7.40 -6.33
N THR A 100 -23.60 6.87 -7.55
CA THR A 100 -23.01 5.55 -7.84
C THR A 100 -21.50 5.58 -7.67
N MET A 101 -20.84 6.64 -8.13
CA MET A 101 -19.38 6.79 -8.01
C MET A 101 -18.92 7.05 -6.57
N GLU A 102 -19.73 7.70 -5.72
CA GLU A 102 -19.50 7.72 -4.26
C GLU A 102 -19.47 6.29 -3.69
N ARG A 103 -20.45 5.44 -4.04
CA ARG A 103 -20.49 4.03 -3.59
C ARG A 103 -19.28 3.23 -4.08
N VAL A 104 -18.82 3.46 -5.32
CA VAL A 104 -17.60 2.84 -5.86
C VAL A 104 -16.35 3.33 -5.10
N GLY A 105 -16.31 4.62 -4.77
CA GLY A 105 -15.25 5.21 -3.96
C GLY A 105 -15.18 4.63 -2.55
N GLU A 106 -16.31 4.46 -1.88
CA GLU A 106 -16.37 3.83 -0.55
C GLU A 106 -15.89 2.37 -0.60
N ALA A 107 -16.30 1.62 -1.63
CA ALA A 107 -15.80 0.26 -1.84
C ALA A 107 -14.27 0.23 -2.07
N ARG A 108 -13.72 1.27 -2.71
CA ARG A 108 -12.27 1.44 -2.89
C ARG A 108 -11.56 1.68 -1.56
N LEU A 109 -12.08 2.57 -0.70
CA LEU A 109 -11.51 2.80 0.63
C LEU A 109 -11.53 1.53 1.48
N ALA A 110 -12.60 0.74 1.40
CA ALA A 110 -12.69 -0.55 2.07
C ALA A 110 -11.63 -1.53 1.55
N GLN A 111 -11.43 -1.62 0.23
CA GLN A 111 -10.37 -2.41 -0.39
C GLN A 111 -9.01 -2.02 0.15
N ASP A 112 -8.69 -0.72 0.11
CA ASP A 112 -7.39 -0.20 0.54
C ASP A 112 -7.14 -0.53 2.01
N SER A 113 -8.14 -0.34 2.87
CA SER A 113 -8.08 -0.69 4.30
C SER A 113 -7.80 -2.18 4.54
N GLN A 114 -8.47 -3.08 3.80
CA GLN A 114 -8.24 -4.52 3.88
C GLN A 114 -6.84 -4.90 3.40
N ILE A 115 -6.38 -4.32 2.28
CA ILE A 115 -5.03 -4.58 1.75
C ILE A 115 -3.96 -4.09 2.72
N GLN A 116 -4.11 -2.90 3.30
CA GLN A 116 -3.18 -2.37 4.30
C GLN A 116 -3.09 -3.28 5.53
N SER A 117 -4.24 -3.62 6.12
CA SER A 117 -4.30 -4.33 7.39
C SER A 117 -3.98 -5.82 7.29
N ARG A 118 -4.35 -6.48 6.19
CA ARG A 118 -4.24 -7.94 6.06
C ARG A 118 -3.10 -8.38 5.16
N PHE A 119 -2.86 -7.67 4.06
CA PHE A 119 -1.81 -8.03 3.12
C PHE A 119 -0.49 -7.34 3.45
N LEU A 120 -0.44 -6.00 3.51
CA LEU A 120 0.82 -5.26 3.70
C LEU A 120 1.41 -5.47 5.09
N ALA A 121 0.58 -5.42 6.14
CA ALA A 121 1.04 -5.66 7.51
C ALA A 121 1.56 -7.09 7.69
N GLY A 122 0.80 -8.09 7.24
CA GLY A 122 1.18 -9.50 7.31
C GLY A 122 2.44 -9.80 6.49
N TRP A 123 2.55 -9.23 5.29
CA TRP A 123 3.72 -9.39 4.44
C TRP A 123 4.97 -8.74 5.06
N SER A 124 4.85 -7.50 5.56
CA SER A 124 5.95 -6.78 6.19
C SER A 124 6.48 -7.52 7.43
N THR A 125 5.60 -7.92 8.34
CA THR A 125 6.03 -8.56 9.60
C THR A 125 6.67 -9.92 9.34
N THR A 126 6.01 -10.79 8.56
CA THR A 126 6.48 -12.16 8.34
C THR A 126 7.77 -12.18 7.52
N LEU A 127 7.82 -11.42 6.42
CA LEU A 127 8.98 -11.39 5.55
C LEU A 127 10.19 -10.79 6.26
N ASN A 128 10.04 -9.66 6.97
CA ASN A 128 11.14 -9.05 7.72
C ASN A 128 11.65 -9.99 8.82
N THR A 129 10.75 -10.62 9.57
CA THR A 129 11.14 -11.53 10.67
C THR A 129 11.90 -12.74 10.13
N ASN A 130 11.36 -13.43 9.12
CA ASN A 130 11.96 -14.62 8.54
C ASN A 130 13.30 -14.30 7.86
N LEU A 131 13.39 -13.20 7.12
CA LEU A 131 14.65 -12.76 6.49
C LEU A 131 15.70 -12.33 7.52
N ASN A 132 15.29 -11.70 8.62
CA ASN A 132 16.19 -11.32 9.70
C ASN A 132 16.76 -12.56 10.41
N PHE A 133 15.93 -13.58 10.69
CA PHE A 133 16.40 -14.84 11.25
C PHE A 133 17.37 -15.55 10.30
N ALA A 134 17.03 -15.66 9.02
CA ALA A 134 17.91 -16.26 8.02
C ALA A 134 19.25 -15.50 7.90
N THR A 135 19.21 -14.17 7.93
CA THR A 135 20.41 -13.33 7.85
C THR A 135 21.30 -13.47 9.08
N ARG A 136 20.71 -13.54 10.28
CA ARG A 136 21.46 -13.79 11.52
C ARG A 136 22.10 -15.18 11.50
N ALA A 137 21.37 -16.21 11.10
CA ALA A 137 21.90 -17.56 11.02
C ALA A 137 23.07 -17.65 10.01
N ARG A 138 22.95 -17.02 8.84
CA ARG A 138 24.05 -16.92 7.86
C ARG A 138 25.30 -16.24 8.44
N LYS A 139 25.12 -15.15 9.22
CA LYS A 139 26.23 -14.46 9.88
C LYS A 139 26.89 -15.35 10.96
N ASN A 140 26.12 -16.15 11.68
CA ASN A 140 26.67 -17.06 12.68
C ASN A 140 27.49 -18.18 12.04
N VAL A 141 27.04 -18.72 10.90
CA VAL A 141 27.83 -19.69 10.10
C VAL A 141 29.13 -19.07 9.62
N GLU A 142 29.09 -17.83 9.09
CA GLU A 142 30.30 -17.13 8.67
C GLU A 142 31.26 -16.91 9.84
N LYS A 143 30.75 -16.49 11.00
CA LYS A 143 31.54 -16.28 12.21
C LYS A 143 32.18 -17.57 12.72
N SER A 144 31.43 -18.67 12.80
CA SER A 144 31.94 -19.97 13.25
C SER A 144 32.96 -20.54 12.26
N ARG A 145 32.75 -20.38 10.94
CA ARG A 145 33.76 -20.72 9.92
C ARG A 145 35.08 -19.97 10.14
N LEU A 146 35.01 -18.65 10.30
CA LEU A 146 36.19 -17.82 10.54
C LEU A 146 36.89 -18.20 11.86
N SER A 147 36.13 -18.57 12.89
CA SER A 147 36.69 -19.05 14.15
C SER A 147 37.43 -20.37 13.96
N LEU A 148 36.83 -21.33 13.24
CA LEU A 148 37.46 -22.60 12.90
C LEU A 148 38.74 -22.40 12.09
N ASP A 149 38.70 -21.53 11.09
CA ASP A 149 39.88 -21.19 10.27
C ASP A 149 41.01 -20.58 11.13
N ALA A 150 40.66 -19.70 12.08
CA ALA A 150 41.62 -19.09 13.00
C ALA A 150 42.25 -20.11 13.96
N VAL A 151 41.44 -21.01 14.56
CA VAL A 151 41.93 -22.08 15.44
C VAL A 151 42.83 -23.03 14.67
N LYS A 152 42.44 -23.44 13.46
CA LYS A 152 43.27 -24.29 12.57
C LYS A 152 44.59 -23.61 12.19
N ALA A 153 44.57 -22.31 11.89
CA ALA A 153 45.79 -21.55 11.57
C ALA A 153 46.74 -21.43 12.78
N HIS A 154 46.18 -21.22 13.97
CA HIS A 154 46.93 -21.14 15.22
C HIS A 154 47.56 -22.49 15.59
N ALA A 155 46.79 -23.58 15.51
CA ALA A 155 47.23 -24.93 15.80
C ALA A 155 48.34 -25.42 14.85
N LYS A 156 48.31 -25.00 13.57
CA LYS A 156 49.36 -25.30 12.59
C LYS A 156 50.58 -24.38 12.66
N GLY A 157 50.64 -23.46 13.64
CA GLY A 157 51.78 -22.54 13.80
C GLY A 157 51.95 -21.54 12.66
N THR A 158 50.90 -21.30 11.86
CA THR A 158 50.93 -20.34 10.74
C THR A 158 50.76 -18.88 11.17
N THR A 159 50.83 -18.60 12.48
CA THR A 159 50.93 -17.25 13.02
C THR A 159 52.13 -16.53 12.41
N PHE A 160 51.84 -15.51 11.61
CA PHE A 160 52.79 -14.65 10.92
C PHE A 160 53.94 -14.24 11.85
N LYS A 161 55.13 -14.83 11.66
CA LYS A 161 56.36 -14.43 12.35
C LYS A 161 56.81 -13.07 11.81
N LEU A 162 56.21 -11.98 12.30
CA LEU A 162 56.71 -10.64 12.04
C LEU A 162 57.87 -10.33 13.00
N GLY A 163 59.08 -10.64 12.55
CA GLY A 163 60.30 -10.16 13.19
C GLY A 163 61.37 -11.22 13.33
N GLY A 164 62.39 -11.10 12.48
CA GLY A 164 63.76 -11.44 12.84
C GLY A 164 64.20 -12.88 12.59
N HIS A 165 64.97 -13.03 11.50
CA HIS A 165 66.15 -13.88 11.36
C HIS A 165 66.05 -15.37 11.71
N GLY A 166 66.04 -16.18 10.66
CA GLY A 166 66.92 -17.34 10.58
C GLY A 166 66.27 -18.72 10.69
N ALA A 167 66.89 -19.65 9.96
CA ALA A 167 66.75 -21.11 10.00
C ALA A 167 65.53 -21.72 9.29
N GLN A 168 65.74 -21.97 8.00
CA GLN A 168 65.72 -23.32 7.40
C GLN A 168 64.94 -24.40 8.17
N ALA A 169 63.81 -24.83 7.60
CA ALA A 169 63.20 -26.11 7.91
C ALA A 169 62.93 -26.83 6.58
N GLU A 170 63.97 -27.49 6.06
CA GLU A 170 63.77 -28.73 5.32
C GLU A 170 63.32 -29.78 6.34
N GLY A 171 62.16 -30.38 6.14
CA GLY A 171 61.64 -31.41 7.03
C GLY A 171 60.11 -31.43 7.03
N HIS A 172 59.55 -32.30 6.19
CA HIS A 172 58.20 -32.83 6.37
C HIS A 172 58.17 -33.64 7.68
N GLU A 173 58.14 -32.96 8.82
CA GLU A 173 57.63 -33.55 10.05
C GLU A 173 56.18 -33.09 10.14
N GLU A 174 55.24 -34.04 10.01
CA GLU A 174 53.90 -33.88 10.54
C GLU A 174 54.07 -33.50 12.00
N GLN A 175 54.03 -32.20 12.29
CA GLN A 175 54.08 -31.72 13.66
C GLN A 175 52.81 -32.25 14.32
N GLU A 176 52.94 -33.34 15.07
CA GLU A 176 51.84 -33.96 15.80
C GLU A 176 51.17 -32.86 16.62
N LEU A 177 49.94 -32.50 16.23
CA LEU A 177 49.16 -31.47 16.91
C LEU A 177 49.06 -31.87 18.38
N SER A 178 49.31 -30.93 19.30
CA SER A 178 49.15 -31.22 20.71
C SER A 178 47.72 -31.69 21.00
N PRO A 179 47.49 -32.58 21.97
CA PRO A 179 46.14 -33.03 22.33
C PRO A 179 45.18 -31.87 22.60
N GLU A 180 45.68 -30.82 23.24
CA GLU A 180 44.93 -29.58 23.53
C GLU A 180 44.53 -28.83 22.24
N ALA A 181 45.42 -28.75 21.25
CA ALA A 181 45.10 -28.12 19.97
C ALA A 181 44.13 -28.95 19.13
N GLN A 182 44.16 -30.28 19.26
CA GLN A 182 43.19 -31.17 18.62
C GLN A 182 41.79 -30.96 19.23
N GLU A 183 41.68 -30.90 20.56
CA GLU A 183 40.42 -30.65 21.26
C GLU A 183 39.82 -29.27 20.91
N GLU A 184 40.65 -28.23 20.80
CA GLU A 184 40.17 -26.90 20.37
C GLU A 184 39.66 -26.88 18.93
N ILE A 185 40.31 -27.62 18.01
CA ILE A 185 39.83 -27.77 16.63
C ILE A 185 38.50 -28.52 16.62
N GLU A 186 38.40 -29.66 17.31
CA GLU A 186 37.17 -30.48 17.37
C GLU A 186 35.98 -29.65 17.86
N LYS A 187 36.17 -28.90 18.95
CA LYS A 187 35.14 -28.01 19.48
C LYS A 187 34.72 -26.92 18.48
N ALA A 188 35.66 -26.35 17.74
CA ALA A 188 35.35 -25.34 16.73
C ALA A 188 34.66 -25.95 15.48
N GLU A 189 34.97 -27.20 15.15
CA GLU A 189 34.28 -27.96 14.10
C GLU A 189 32.83 -28.27 14.48
N ASP A 190 32.61 -28.76 15.70
CA ASP A 190 31.27 -29.04 16.23
C ASP A 190 30.38 -27.79 16.25
N GLU A 191 30.93 -26.65 16.68
CA GLU A 191 30.21 -25.37 16.65
C GLU A 191 29.87 -24.95 15.22
N PHE A 192 30.81 -25.10 14.27
CA PHE A 192 30.55 -24.77 12.86
C PHE A 192 29.48 -25.66 12.24
N VAL A 193 29.49 -26.97 12.54
CA VAL A 193 28.46 -27.91 12.10
C VAL A 193 27.11 -27.51 12.69
N THR A 194 27.05 -27.28 14.00
CA THR A 194 25.83 -26.86 14.71
C THR A 194 25.22 -25.60 14.11
N GLN A 195 26.02 -24.54 13.93
CA GLN A 195 25.53 -23.29 13.33
C GLN A 195 25.06 -23.48 11.88
N THR A 196 25.69 -24.39 11.14
CA THR A 196 25.31 -24.71 9.75
C THR A 196 23.97 -25.44 9.70
N GLU A 197 23.76 -26.44 10.56
CA GLU A 197 22.49 -27.16 10.65
C GLU A 197 21.34 -26.25 11.08
N GLU A 198 21.57 -25.37 12.07
CA GLU A 198 20.59 -24.36 12.48
C GLU A 198 20.24 -23.42 11.33
N ALA A 199 21.25 -22.93 10.59
CA ALA A 199 21.03 -22.03 9.47
C ALA A 199 20.25 -22.69 8.32
N VAL A 200 20.53 -23.96 8.01
CA VAL A 200 19.76 -24.75 7.04
C VAL A 200 18.31 -24.88 7.50
N GLY A 201 18.07 -25.19 8.78
CA GLY A 201 16.72 -25.29 9.35
C GLY A 201 15.93 -23.99 9.24
N VAL A 202 16.54 -22.87 9.64
CA VAL A 202 15.91 -21.54 9.55
C VAL A 202 15.60 -21.16 8.11
N MET A 203 16.53 -21.36 7.18
CA MET A 203 16.32 -21.03 5.77
C MET A 203 15.24 -21.89 5.13
N LYS A 204 15.16 -23.17 5.49
CA LYS A 204 14.07 -24.05 5.08
C LYS A 204 12.72 -23.54 5.57
N ASN A 205 12.62 -23.12 6.82
CA ASN A 205 11.39 -22.53 7.37
C ASN A 205 10.96 -21.24 6.64
N VAL A 206 11.90 -20.45 6.12
CA VAL A 206 11.57 -19.28 5.29
C VAL A 206 10.88 -19.69 3.99
N LEU A 207 11.33 -20.78 3.36
CA LEU A 207 10.79 -21.28 2.10
C LEU A 207 9.47 -22.05 2.28
N ASP A 208 9.37 -22.85 3.33
CA ASP A 208 8.23 -23.72 3.60
C ASP A 208 7.09 -23.00 4.34
N SER A 209 7.28 -21.72 4.70
CA SER A 209 6.24 -20.94 5.37
C SER A 209 5.02 -20.76 4.45
N PRO A 210 3.80 -21.14 4.90
CA PRO A 210 2.58 -20.95 4.11
C PRO A 210 2.09 -19.49 4.11
N GLU A 211 2.70 -18.64 4.94
CA GLU A 211 2.21 -17.30 5.24
C GLU A 211 2.23 -16.33 4.04
N PRO A 212 3.24 -16.34 3.13
CA PRO A 212 3.19 -15.53 1.91
C PRO A 212 1.97 -15.87 1.02
N LEU A 213 1.61 -17.15 0.91
CA LEU A 213 0.42 -17.58 0.16
C LEU A 213 -0.87 -17.14 0.86
N ARG A 214 -0.91 -17.23 2.21
CA ARG A 214 -2.04 -16.73 3.00
C ARG A 214 -2.24 -15.23 2.79
N ASN A 215 -1.16 -14.45 2.83
CA ASN A 215 -1.19 -13.01 2.58
C ASN A 215 -1.68 -12.70 1.15
N LEU A 216 -1.17 -13.41 0.14
CA LEU A 216 -1.64 -13.23 -1.25
C LEU A 216 -3.14 -13.52 -1.39
N ARG A 217 -3.66 -14.52 -0.68
CA ARG A 217 -5.11 -14.80 -0.65
C ARG A 217 -5.92 -13.64 -0.09
N GLU A 218 -5.42 -12.95 0.94
CA GLU A 218 -6.09 -11.75 1.48
C GLU A 218 -6.12 -10.59 0.47
N LEU A 219 -5.04 -10.40 -0.30
CA LEU A 219 -5.03 -9.43 -1.41
C LEU A 219 -6.09 -9.76 -2.47
N LEU A 220 -6.16 -11.03 -2.89
CA LEU A 220 -7.16 -11.48 -3.86
C LEU A 220 -8.58 -11.29 -3.35
N ALA A 221 -8.85 -11.62 -2.08
CA ALA A 221 -10.16 -11.45 -1.47
C ALA A 221 -10.62 -9.99 -1.49
N ALA A 222 -9.74 -9.06 -1.09
CA ALA A 222 -10.03 -7.62 -1.12
C ALA A 222 -10.30 -7.10 -2.54
N GLN A 223 -9.53 -7.58 -3.52
CA GLN A 223 -9.76 -7.24 -4.94
C GLN A 223 -11.10 -7.76 -5.47
N ILE A 224 -11.44 -9.01 -5.17
CA ILE A 224 -12.71 -9.62 -5.58
C ILE A 224 -13.88 -8.85 -4.98
N GLU A 225 -13.82 -8.52 -3.69
CA GLU A 225 -14.88 -7.78 -3.00
C GLU A 225 -15.13 -6.41 -3.65
N TYR A 226 -14.05 -5.64 -3.90
CA TYR A 226 -14.13 -4.36 -4.59
C TYR A 226 -14.74 -4.48 -5.99
N HIS A 227 -14.17 -5.34 -6.84
CA HIS A 227 -14.60 -5.45 -8.23
C HIS A 227 -16.05 -5.95 -8.34
N LYS A 228 -16.45 -6.88 -7.46
CA LYS A 228 -17.85 -7.33 -7.38
C LYS A 228 -18.78 -6.18 -6.99
N LYS A 229 -18.39 -5.37 -6.00
CA LYS A 229 -19.20 -4.24 -5.55
C LYS A 229 -19.32 -3.16 -6.63
N ALA A 230 -18.23 -2.81 -7.29
CA ALA A 230 -18.23 -1.86 -8.40
C ALA A 230 -19.12 -2.33 -9.56
N TYR A 231 -19.03 -3.62 -9.93
CA TYR A 231 -19.89 -4.21 -10.94
C TYR A 231 -21.37 -4.13 -10.55
N GLU A 232 -21.72 -4.51 -9.33
CA GLU A 232 -23.10 -4.48 -8.83
C GLU A 232 -23.71 -3.08 -8.96
N VAL A 233 -23.04 -2.05 -8.43
CA VAL A 233 -23.61 -0.69 -8.40
C VAL A 233 -23.66 -0.03 -9.78
N LEU A 234 -22.69 -0.31 -10.66
CA LEU A 234 -22.73 0.21 -12.03
C LEU A 234 -23.78 -0.50 -12.88
N SER A 235 -23.97 -1.80 -12.65
CA SER A 235 -25.01 -2.59 -13.35
C SER A 235 -26.42 -2.19 -12.91
N GLU A 236 -26.59 -1.72 -11.67
CA GLU A 236 -27.84 -1.10 -11.21
C GLU A 236 -28.13 0.22 -11.95
N LEU A 237 -27.11 1.04 -12.22
CA LEU A 237 -27.25 2.34 -12.87
C LEU A 237 -27.47 2.25 -14.38
N ALA A 238 -26.79 1.33 -15.06
CA ALA A 238 -26.81 1.21 -16.52
C ALA A 238 -28.23 1.26 -17.14
N PRO A 239 -29.20 0.42 -16.73
CA PRO A 239 -30.54 0.45 -17.33
C PRO A 239 -31.30 1.76 -17.05
N VAL A 240 -30.98 2.48 -15.98
CA VAL A 240 -31.59 3.78 -15.68
C VAL A 240 -31.12 4.82 -16.70
N VAL A 241 -29.82 4.83 -17.02
CA VAL A 241 -29.26 5.72 -18.04
C VAL A 241 -29.77 5.37 -19.43
N ASP A 242 -29.86 4.08 -19.77
CA ASP A 242 -30.43 3.61 -21.05
C ASP A 242 -31.89 4.05 -21.22
N GLY A 243 -32.67 4.01 -20.13
CA GLY A 243 -34.04 4.53 -20.10
C GLY A 243 -34.11 6.03 -20.40
N LEU A 244 -33.32 6.84 -19.68
CA LEU A 244 -33.24 8.29 -19.90
C LEU A 244 -32.79 8.64 -21.32
N GLN A 245 -31.82 7.92 -21.87
CA GLN A 245 -31.38 8.09 -23.24
C GLN A 245 -32.53 7.82 -24.23
N SER A 246 -33.22 6.69 -24.07
CA SER A 246 -34.32 6.29 -24.96
C SER A 246 -35.47 7.29 -24.96
N GLU A 247 -35.83 7.81 -23.79
CA GLU A 247 -36.86 8.85 -23.62
C GLU A 247 -36.45 10.18 -24.28
N GLN A 248 -35.18 10.56 -24.12
CA GLN A 248 -34.64 11.77 -24.74
C GLN A 248 -34.62 11.66 -26.27
N GLU A 249 -34.20 10.51 -26.82
CA GLU A 249 -34.22 10.26 -28.25
C GLU A 249 -35.64 10.28 -28.83
N ALA A 250 -36.61 9.68 -28.14
CA ALA A 250 -38.00 9.68 -28.55
C ALA A 250 -38.58 11.11 -28.59
N SER A 251 -38.30 11.90 -27.53
CA SER A 251 -38.70 13.31 -27.46
C SER A 251 -38.06 14.15 -28.55
N TYR A 252 -36.77 13.92 -28.83
CA TYR A 252 -36.04 14.59 -29.90
C TYR A 252 -36.66 14.29 -31.28
N ARG A 253 -36.93 13.01 -31.59
CA ARG A 253 -37.57 12.62 -32.86
C ARG A 253 -38.94 13.27 -33.02
N LYS A 254 -39.79 13.20 -31.98
CA LYS A 254 -41.12 13.81 -31.98
C LYS A 254 -41.08 15.31 -32.24
N SER A 255 -40.21 16.05 -31.56
CA SER A 255 -40.08 17.50 -31.77
C SER A 255 -39.66 17.88 -33.20
N ARG A 256 -38.90 17.01 -33.89
CA ARG A 256 -38.51 17.21 -35.29
C ARG A 256 -39.63 16.90 -36.27
N GLU A 257 -40.47 15.91 -35.97
CA GLU A 257 -41.65 15.58 -36.77
C GLU A 257 -42.73 16.68 -36.66
N GLU A 258 -42.93 17.25 -35.47
CA GLU A 258 -43.89 18.35 -35.23
C GLU A 258 -43.45 19.70 -35.85
N ALA A 259 -42.15 19.86 -36.15
CA ALA A 259 -41.59 21.06 -36.76
C ALA A 259 -41.53 21.00 -38.30
N SER A 260 -41.89 19.86 -38.91
CA SER A 260 -41.94 19.65 -40.37
C SER A 260 -43.35 19.77 -40.92
#